data_AF-A0A497M1Q6-F1
#
_entry.id   AF-A0A497M1Q6-F1
#
_cell.length_a   1.000
_cell.length_b   1.000
_cell.length_c   1.000
_cell.angle_alpha   90.00
_cell.angle_beta   90.00
_cell.angle_gamma   90.00
#
_symmetry.space_group_name_H-M   'P 1'
#
loop_
_entity.id
_entity.type
_entity.pdbx_description
1 polymer ?
#
loop_
_entity_poly.entity_id
_entity_poly.type
_entity_poly.pdbx_seq_one_letter_code
_entity_poly.pdbx_strand_id
1 'polypeptide(L)'
;MNDKTINSAEKLWKEIKRKYVDRWEPSESDIEWLIKTVADIKIGGRWIIPDVGVTFKKIGENHLKLESIVTDDIVSAMIAIEKSRKVGIKAGIKVDIEKAADYIIFHP
;
A
#
# COMPACT_ATOMS: atom_id res chain seq x y z
N MET A 1 -22.97 -8.19 4.62
CA MET A 1 -21.91 -7.43 5.32
C MET A 1 -22.54 -6.15 5.84
N ASN A 2 -22.59 -5.94 7.16
CA ASN A 2 -23.29 -4.81 7.78
C ASN A 2 -22.53 -3.49 7.54
N ASP A 3 -23.24 -2.46 7.09
CA ASP A 3 -22.76 -1.08 6.84
C ASP A 3 -21.91 -0.48 7.98
N LYS A 4 -22.11 -0.94 9.23
CA LYS A 4 -21.36 -0.48 10.41
C LYS A 4 -19.89 -0.88 10.40
N THR A 5 -19.55 -2.04 9.82
CA THR A 5 -18.17 -2.56 9.80
C THR A 5 -17.31 -1.83 8.77
N ILE A 6 -17.88 -1.55 7.60
CA ILE A 6 -17.24 -0.78 6.51
C ILE A 6 -16.88 0.63 6.99
N ASN A 7 -17.81 1.29 7.69
CA ASN A 7 -17.59 2.63 8.25
C ASN A 7 -16.43 2.65 9.29
N SER A 8 -16.28 1.58 10.07
CA SER A 8 -15.25 1.49 11.11
C SER A 8 -13.84 1.27 10.53
N ALA A 9 -13.71 0.42 9.50
CA ALA A 9 -12.45 0.17 8.81
C ALA A 9 -11.95 1.42 8.05
N GLU A 10 -12.84 2.11 7.34
CA GLU A 10 -12.50 3.38 6.67
C GLU A 10 -12.07 4.47 7.65
N LYS A 11 -12.71 4.54 8.82
CA LYS A 11 -12.35 5.48 9.88
C LYS A 11 -10.95 5.19 10.41
N LEU A 12 -10.64 3.92 10.72
CA LEU A 12 -9.31 3.50 11.13
C LEU A 12 -8.26 3.86 10.07
N TRP A 13 -8.57 3.62 8.79
CA TRP A 13 -7.68 3.96 7.68
C TRP A 13 -7.36 5.46 7.61
N LYS A 14 -8.39 6.30 7.71
CA LYS A 14 -8.22 7.76 7.76
C LYS A 14 -7.38 8.20 8.95
N GLU A 15 -7.59 7.60 10.12
CA GLU A 15 -6.84 7.93 11.33
C GLU A 15 -5.36 7.53 11.25
N ILE A 16 -5.06 6.32 10.77
CA ILE A 16 -3.69 5.84 10.55
C ILE A 16 -2.96 6.73 9.55
N LYS A 17 -3.59 7.01 8.40
CA LYS A 17 -3.02 7.89 7.38
C LYS A 17 -2.68 9.28 7.96
N ARG A 18 -3.64 9.90 8.66
CA ARG A 18 -3.45 11.20 9.29
C ARG A 18 -2.31 11.20 10.30
N LYS A 19 -2.20 10.13 11.10
CA LYS A 19 -1.21 10.05 12.18
C LYS A 19 0.20 9.79 11.67
N TYR A 20 0.37 8.93 10.66
CA TYR A 20 1.68 8.39 10.30
C TYR A 20 2.17 8.73 8.89
N VAL A 21 1.27 9.13 7.98
CA VAL A 21 1.62 9.25 6.55
C VAL A 21 1.48 10.69 6.04
N ASP A 22 0.44 11.41 6.44
CA ASP A 22 0.16 12.75 5.90
C ASP A 22 1.33 13.72 6.09
N ARG A 23 1.98 13.68 7.27
CA ARG A 23 3.14 14.54 7.60
C ARG A 23 4.50 13.95 7.21
N TRP A 24 4.55 12.67 6.84
CA TRP A 24 5.78 12.03 6.43
C TRP A 24 6.01 12.28 4.95
N GLU A 25 7.19 12.76 4.56
CA GLU A 25 7.59 12.91 3.15
C GLU A 25 8.66 11.88 2.80
N PRO A 26 8.60 11.27 1.60
CA PRO A 26 9.66 10.40 1.12
C PRO A 26 10.95 11.19 0.86
N SER A 27 12.08 10.56 1.15
CA SER A 27 13.39 11.06 0.74
C SER A 27 13.62 10.84 -0.76
N GLU A 28 14.64 11.49 -1.33
CA GLU A 28 15.07 11.22 -2.71
C GLU A 28 15.46 9.76 -2.90
N SER A 29 16.15 9.16 -1.92
CA SER A 29 16.54 7.75 -1.96
C SER A 29 15.35 6.80 -1.97
N ASP A 30 14.25 7.12 -1.27
CA ASP A 30 13.02 6.32 -1.32
C ASP A 30 12.40 6.34 -2.72
N ILE A 31 12.42 7.51 -3.37
CA ILE A 31 11.88 7.72 -4.72
C ILE A 31 12.72 6.94 -5.74
N GLU A 32 14.04 7.13 -5.71
CA GLU A 32 14.97 6.42 -6.62
C GLU A 32 14.89 4.91 -6.44
N TRP A 33 14.82 4.44 -5.20
CA TRP A 33 14.69 3.03 -4.90
C TRP A 33 13.40 2.44 -5.49
N LEU A 34 12.28 3.14 -5.37
CA LEU A 34 11.01 2.65 -5.93
C LEU A 34 11.04 2.63 -7.46
N ILE A 35 11.61 3.66 -8.10
CA ILE A 35 11.78 3.70 -9.57
C ILE A 35 12.55 2.49 -10.05
N LYS A 36 13.71 2.22 -9.43
CA LYS A 36 14.54 1.07 -9.78
C LYS A 36 13.82 -0.25 -9.54
N THR A 37 13.20 -0.40 -8.37
CA THR A 37 12.47 -1.61 -8.00
C THR A 37 11.37 -1.93 -9.02
N VAL A 38 10.58 -0.92 -9.42
CA VAL A 38 9.49 -1.11 -10.39
C VAL A 38 10.04 -1.37 -11.80
N ALA A 39 11.15 -0.75 -12.20
CA ALA A 39 11.80 -1.02 -13.48
C ALA A 39 12.30 -2.47 -13.59
N ASP A 40 12.87 -3.02 -12.51
CA ASP A 40 13.41 -4.38 -12.46
C ASP A 40 12.32 -5.46 -12.45
N ILE A 41 11.08 -5.10 -12.08
CA ILE A 41 9.95 -6.01 -12.10
C ILE A 41 9.33 -6.07 -13.50
N LYS A 42 9.15 -7.28 -14.03
CA LYS A 42 8.37 -7.48 -15.27
C LYS A 42 6.88 -7.20 -15.04
N ILE A 43 6.16 -6.76 -16.06
CA ILE A 43 4.69 -6.68 -16.01
C ILE A 43 4.13 -8.07 -15.68
N GLY A 44 3.18 -8.12 -14.75
CA GLY A 44 2.65 -9.33 -14.14
C GLY A 44 3.45 -9.86 -12.94
N GLY A 45 4.65 -9.32 -12.69
CA GLY A 45 5.50 -9.64 -11.54
C GLY A 45 5.00 -9.00 -10.24
N ARG A 46 5.62 -9.42 -9.13
CA ARG A 46 5.22 -9.02 -7.77
C ARG A 46 6.34 -8.31 -7.04
N TRP A 47 5.99 -7.24 -6.34
CA TRP A 47 6.78 -6.62 -5.29
C TRP A 47 6.18 -7.01 -3.95
N ILE A 48 6.97 -7.68 -3.12
CA ILE A 48 6.55 -8.15 -1.79
C ILE A 48 7.27 -7.28 -0.76
N ILE A 49 6.55 -6.85 0.27
CA ILE A 49 7.09 -6.22 1.48
C ILE A 49 6.90 -7.23 2.61
N PRO A 50 7.88 -8.13 2.85
CA PRO A 50 7.69 -9.30 3.72
C PRO A 50 7.37 -8.92 5.16
N ASP A 51 8.05 -7.90 5.69
CA ASP A 51 7.94 -7.46 7.09
C ASP A 51 6.52 -7.06 7.51
N VAL A 52 5.68 -6.70 6.56
CA VAL A 52 4.28 -6.28 6.80
C VAL A 52 3.27 -7.08 5.98
N GLY A 53 3.71 -8.14 5.28
CA GLY A 53 2.84 -9.05 4.55
C GLY A 53 2.07 -8.43 3.37
N VAL A 54 2.60 -7.37 2.75
CA VAL A 54 1.93 -6.65 1.65
C VAL A 54 2.53 -7.07 0.31
N THR A 55 1.66 -7.37 -0.67
CA THR A 55 2.09 -7.67 -2.05
C THR A 55 1.44 -6.72 -3.04
N PHE A 56 2.25 -6.13 -3.91
CA PHE A 56 1.83 -5.39 -5.09
C PHE A 56 2.14 -6.19 -6.36
N LYS A 57 1.26 -6.13 -7.34
CA LYS A 57 1.49 -6.63 -8.70
C LYS A 57 1.79 -5.47 -9.63
N LYS A 58 2.82 -5.60 -10.46
CA LYS A 58 3.06 -4.68 -11.58
C LYS A 58 2.08 -4.99 -12.70
N ILE A 59 1.25 -4.02 -13.08
CA ILE A 59 0.23 -4.18 -14.12
C ILE A 59 0.46 -3.29 -15.34
N GLY A 60 1.49 -2.43 -15.28
CA GLY A 60 2.00 -1.62 -16.39
C GLY A 60 3.39 -1.09 -16.05
N GLU A 61 4.03 -0.36 -16.97
CA GLU A 61 5.44 0.07 -16.79
C GLU A 61 5.69 0.84 -15.50
N ASN A 62 4.84 1.81 -15.19
CA ASN A 62 4.90 2.60 -13.95
C ASN A 62 3.60 2.44 -13.15
N HIS A 63 3.09 1.21 -13.07
CA HIS A 63 1.78 0.95 -12.45
C HIS A 63 1.79 -0.30 -11.59
N LEU A 64 1.65 -0.09 -10.29
CA LEU A 64 1.47 -1.11 -9.27
C LEU A 64 0.01 -1.16 -8.81
N LYS A 65 -0.46 -2.36 -8.48
CA LYS A 65 -1.76 -2.58 -7.87
C LYS A 65 -1.61 -3.49 -6.66
N LEU A 66 -2.22 -3.11 -5.54
CA LEU A 66 -2.29 -3.96 -4.36
C LEU A 66 -2.95 -5.30 -4.73
N GLU A 67 -2.27 -6.41 -4.44
CA GLU A 67 -2.74 -7.76 -4.78
C GLU A 67 -3.24 -8.49 -3.53
N SER A 68 -2.49 -8.41 -2.41
CA SER A 68 -2.86 -9.07 -1.16
C SER A 68 -2.22 -8.42 0.08
N ILE A 69 -2.85 -8.66 1.23
CA ILE A 69 -2.35 -8.34 2.57
C ILE A 69 -2.51 -9.61 3.41
N VAL A 70 -1.42 -10.15 3.94
CA VAL A 70 -1.42 -11.34 4.82
C VAL A 70 -0.53 -11.03 6.02
N THR A 71 -1.13 -10.53 7.09
CA THR A 71 -0.42 -10.00 8.26
C THR A 71 -1.28 -10.14 9.52
N ASP A 72 -0.62 -10.26 10.67
CA ASP A 72 -1.23 -10.13 11.99
C ASP A 72 -1.18 -8.67 12.50
N ASP A 73 -0.37 -7.82 11.87
CA ASP A 73 -0.28 -6.38 12.14
C ASP A 73 -0.83 -5.56 10.96
N ILE A 74 -2.15 -5.35 10.99
CA ILE A 74 -2.84 -4.59 9.96
C ILE A 74 -2.42 -3.11 9.94
N VAL A 75 -2.06 -2.54 11.09
CA VAL A 75 -1.69 -1.13 11.18
C VAL A 75 -0.40 -0.87 10.42
N SER A 76 0.62 -1.70 10.61
CA SER A 76 1.90 -1.58 9.88
C SER A 76 1.72 -1.79 8.38
N ALA A 77 0.88 -2.75 7.96
CA ALA A 77 0.55 -2.94 6.56
C ALA A 77 -0.13 -1.71 5.94
N MET A 78 -1.10 -1.10 6.64
CA MET A 78 -1.79 0.11 6.17
C MET A 78 -0.82 1.28 5.99
N ILE A 79 0.09 1.48 6.95
CA ILE A 79 1.13 2.51 6.87
C ILE A 79 2.02 2.25 5.64
N ALA A 80 2.49 1.02 5.45
CA ALA A 80 3.33 0.67 4.31
C ALA A 80 2.62 0.91 2.98
N ILE A 81 1.34 0.52 2.85
CA ILE A 81 0.54 0.73 1.64
C ILE A 81 0.43 2.21 1.29
N GLU A 82 0.04 3.05 2.26
CA GLU A 82 -0.13 4.49 2.04
C GLU A 82 1.22 5.19 1.78
N LYS A 83 2.30 4.78 2.45
CA LYS A 83 3.65 5.30 2.16
C LYS A 83 4.13 4.91 0.77
N SER A 84 3.97 3.65 0.37
CA SER A 84 4.31 3.18 -0.99
C SER A 84 3.55 3.96 -2.05
N ARG A 85 2.26 4.25 -1.82
CA ARG A 85 1.46 5.11 -2.70
C ARG A 85 2.01 6.54 -2.75
N LYS A 86 2.36 7.14 -1.61
CA LYS A 86 2.91 8.49 -1.55
C LYS A 86 4.26 8.61 -2.27
N VAL A 87 5.14 7.62 -2.09
CA VAL A 87 6.42 7.52 -2.84
C VAL A 87 6.13 7.36 -4.33
N GLY A 88 5.20 6.49 -4.70
CA GLY A 88 4.78 6.29 -6.10
C GLY A 88 4.35 7.59 -6.78
N ILE A 89 3.50 8.40 -6.12
CA ILE A 89 3.08 9.70 -6.65
C ILE A 89 4.28 10.60 -6.97
N LYS A 90 5.27 10.66 -6.07
CA LYS A 90 6.50 11.46 -6.28
C LYS A 90 7.39 10.88 -7.37
N ALA A 91 7.40 9.56 -7.52
CA ALA A 91 8.16 8.82 -8.53
C ALA A 91 7.51 8.78 -9.93
N GLY A 92 6.28 9.30 -10.10
CA GLY A 92 5.52 9.14 -11.35
C GLY A 92 4.99 7.70 -11.55
N ILE A 93 4.90 6.92 -10.47
CA ILE A 93 4.41 5.54 -10.46
C ILE A 93 3.01 5.52 -9.83
N LYS A 94 2.02 5.06 -10.61
CA LYS A 94 0.66 4.87 -10.10
C LYS A 94 0.63 3.66 -9.17
N VAL A 95 0.08 3.83 -7.98
CA VAL A 95 -0.12 2.74 -7.01
C VAL A 95 -1.60 2.66 -6.67
N ASP A 96 -2.28 1.68 -7.25
CA ASP A 96 -3.70 1.44 -7.00
C ASP A 96 -3.87 0.61 -5.73
N ILE A 97 -4.50 1.23 -4.74
CA ILE A 97 -4.80 0.62 -3.43
C ILE A 97 -6.31 0.44 -3.21
N GLU A 98 -7.11 0.67 -4.25
CA GLU A 98 -8.57 0.47 -4.19
C GLU A 98 -8.85 -0.98 -3.80
N LYS A 99 -9.80 -1.18 -2.86
CA LYS A 99 -10.11 -2.42 -2.13
C LYS A 99 -9.19 -2.80 -0.97
N ALA A 100 -8.19 -2.00 -0.60
CA ALA A 100 -7.37 -2.30 0.60
C ALA A 100 -8.22 -2.51 1.87
N ALA A 101 -9.34 -1.78 2.00
CA ALA A 101 -10.31 -1.96 3.07
C ALA A 101 -11.09 -3.29 2.99
N ASP A 102 -11.30 -3.85 1.80
CA ASP A 102 -11.97 -5.15 1.60
C ASP A 102 -11.08 -6.34 1.99
N TYR A 103 -9.75 -6.13 2.04
CA TYR A 103 -8.78 -7.14 2.48
C TYR A 103 -8.60 -7.19 4.01
N ILE A 104 -9.20 -6.28 4.77
CA ILE A 104 -9.20 -6.33 6.23
C ILE A 104 -10.24 -7.35 6.68
N ILE A 105 -9.90 -8.63 6.57
CA ILE A 105 -10.66 -9.71 7.21
C ILE A 105 -10.14 -9.83 8.64
N PHE A 106 -10.84 -9.19 9.58
CA PHE A 106 -10.68 -9.52 11.00
C PHE A 106 -10.98 -11.01 11.17
N HIS A 107 -9.95 -11.83 11.38
CA HIS A 107 -10.18 -13.15 11.93
C HIS A 107 -10.61 -12.95 13.40
N PRO A 108 -11.75 -13.53 13.83
CA PRO A 108 -12.23 -13.40 15.19
C PRO A 108 -11.26 -13.97 16.22
#